data_AF-A0A1V6EUM5-F1
#
_entry.id   AF-A0A1V6EUM5-F1
#
_cell.length_a   1.000
_cell.length_b   1.000
_cell.length_c   1.000
_cell.angle_alpha   90.00
_cell.angle_beta   90.00
_cell.angle_gamma   90.00
#
_symmetry.space_group_name_H-M   'P 1'
#
loop_
_entity.id
_entity.type
_entity.pdbx_description
1 polymer ?
#
loop_
_entity_poly.entity_id
_entity_poly.type
_entity_poly.pdbx_seq_one_letter_code
_entity_poly.pdbx_strand_id
1 'polypeptide(L)' 'MPAELARPYADAFGLCVVPLADDWARRRFAIATRGDDTLTPAARLLVEHLEASGRCDGNKFE' A
#
# COMPACT_ATOMS: atom_id res chain seq x y z
N MET A 1 11.10 -8.01 -0.96
CA MET A 1 10.37 -7.43 -2.11
C MET A 1 8.87 -7.45 -1.79
N PRO A 2 8.08 -6.46 -2.21
CA PRO A 2 6.62 -6.51 -2.11
C PRO A 2 6.04 -7.73 -2.83
N ALA A 3 5.01 -8.35 -2.26
CA ALA A 3 4.41 -9.57 -2.81
C ALA A 3 3.86 -9.36 -4.22
N GLU A 4 3.28 -8.19 -4.52
CA GLU A 4 2.72 -7.91 -5.85
C GLU A 4 3.80 -7.86 -6.93
N LEU A 5 5.03 -7.44 -6.57
CA LEU A 5 6.17 -7.43 -7.48
C LEU A 5 6.81 -8.81 -7.62
N ALA A 6 6.64 -9.69 -6.63
CA ALA A 6 7.18 -11.05 -6.69
C ALA A 6 6.31 -11.99 -7.56
N ARG A 7 4.99 -11.76 -7.63
CA ARG A 7 4.03 -12.61 -8.36
C ARG A 7 4.41 -12.86 -9.84
N PRO A 8 4.76 -11.86 -10.66
CA PRO A 8 5.12 -12.10 -12.06
C PRO A 8 6.31 -13.06 -12.20
N TYR A 9 7.27 -12.99 -11.29
CA TYR A 9 8.43 -13.87 -11.29
C TYR A 9 8.09 -15.27 -10.74
N ALA A 10 7.23 -15.34 -9.73
CA ALA A 10 6.71 -16.60 -9.22
C ALA A 10 6.01 -17.39 -10.33
N ASP A 11 5.13 -16.74 -11.08
CA ASP A 11 4.38 -17.34 -12.18
C ASP A 11 5.30 -17.72 -13.35
N ALA A 12 6.22 -16.83 -13.74
CA ALA A 12 7.12 -17.06 -14.89
C ALA A 12 8.13 -18.19 -14.66
N PHE A 13 8.57 -18.39 -13.41
CA PHE A 13 9.66 -19.32 -13.08
C PHE A 13 9.22 -20.50 -12.20
N GLY A 14 7.92 -20.63 -11.89
CA GLY A 14 7.39 -21.68 -11.02
C GLY A 14 7.92 -21.59 -9.59
N LEU A 15 8.15 -20.37 -9.08
CA LEU A 15 8.65 -20.13 -7.73
C LEU A 15 7.50 -19.91 -6.75
N CYS A 16 7.77 -20.12 -5.46
CA CYS A 16 6.83 -19.79 -4.39
C CYS A 16 7.23 -18.49 -3.69
N VAL A 17 6.26 -17.64 -3.40
CA VAL A 17 6.45 -16.42 -2.60
C VAL A 17 6.28 -16.75 -1.12
N VAL A 18 7.35 -16.66 -0.34
CA VAL A 18 7.32 -16.87 1.11
C VAL A 18 7.25 -15.52 1.82
N PRO A 19 6.26 -15.28 2.71
CA PRO A 19 6.17 -14.03 3.46
C PRO A 19 7.30 -13.91 4.48
N LEU A 20 7.74 -12.68 4.71
CA LEU A 20 8.73 -12.37 5.75
C LEU A 20 7.98 -12.16 7.07
N ALA A 21 8.45 -12.80 8.14
CA ALA A 21 7.80 -12.78 9.45
C ALA A 21 8.19 -11.56 10.30
N ASP A 22 9.22 -10.82 9.89
CA ASP A 22 9.72 -9.69 10.64
C ASP A 22 8.82 -8.46 10.54
N ASP A 23 8.75 -7.67 11.61
CA ASP A 23 7.93 -6.45 11.68
C ASP A 23 8.28 -5.42 10.60
N TRP A 24 9.55 -5.38 10.16
CA TRP A 24 10.01 -4.47 9.12
C TRP A 24 9.40 -4.80 7.74
N ALA A 25 8.92 -6.03 7.54
CA ALA A 25 8.30 -6.45 6.29
C ALA A 25 6.86 -5.96 6.14
N ARG A 26 6.25 -5.42 7.21
CA ARG A 26 4.92 -4.84 7.15
C ARG A 26 4.96 -3.51 6.40
N ARG A 27 4.44 -3.54 5.16
CA ARG A 27 4.34 -2.36 4.30
C ARG A 27 3.40 -1.31 4.90
N ARG A 28 3.85 -0.05 4.89
CA ARG A 28 3.04 1.12 5.25
C ARG A 28 3.16 2.16 4.14
N PHE A 29 2.03 2.65 3.65
CA PHE A 29 1.99 3.79 2.73
C PHE A 29 1.65 5.06 3.51
N ALA A 30 2.34 6.15 3.19
CA ALA A 30 2.07 7.46 3.75
C ALA A 30 1.78 8.44 2.61
N ILE A 31 0.71 9.23 2.77
CA ILE A 31 0.41 10.36 1.89
C ILE A 31 0.96 11.61 2.57
N ALA A 32 1.94 12.25 1.95
CA ALA A 32 2.59 13.44 2.51
C ALA A 32 2.13 14.69 1.75
N THR A 33 1.70 15.70 2.51
CA THR A 33 1.26 16.99 1.97
C THR A 33 2.10 18.11 2.60
N ARG A 34 2.24 19.24 1.91
CA ARG A 34 3.03 20.38 2.40
C ARG A 34 2.41 21.03 3.65
N GLY A 35 1.09 20.89 3.83
CA GLY A 35 0.32 21.34 4.98
C GLY A 35 -1.16 21.43 4.61
N ASP A 36 -2.05 21.15 5.56
CA ASP A 36 -3.50 21.06 5.32
C ASP A 36 -4.09 22.34 4.72
N ASP A 37 -3.57 23.50 5.13
CA ASP A 37 -4.00 24.82 4.65
C ASP A 37 -3.53 25.16 3.22
N THR A 38 -2.57 24.40 2.69
CA THR A 38 -2.05 24.59 1.33
C THR A 38 -2.73 23.66 0.31
N LEU A 39 -3.53 22.71 0.78
CA LEU A 39 -4.27 21.78 -0.08
C LEU A 39 -5.51 22.45 -0.66
N THR A 40 -5.69 22.29 -1.97
CA THR A 40 -6.94 22.65 -2.62
C THR A 40 -8.08 21.76 -2.10
N PRO A 41 -9.35 22.23 -2.13
CA PRO A 41 -10.48 21.42 -1.69
C PRO A 41 -10.57 20.07 -2.42
N ALA A 42 -10.27 20.05 -3.72
CA ALA A 42 -10.24 18.81 -4.51
C ALA A 42 -9.15 17.84 -4.04
N ALA A 43 -7.97 18.36 -3.66
CA ALA A 43 -6.89 17.52 -3.15
C ALA A 43 -7.21 16.94 -1.77
N ARG A 44 -7.91 17.69 -0.90
CA ARG A 44 -8.39 17.16 0.40
C ARG A 44 -9.34 15.98 0.21
N LEU A 45 -10.32 16.11 -0.70
CA LEU A 45 -11.24 15.03 -1.04
C LEU A 45 -10.51 13.79 -1.58
N LEU A 46 -9.47 13.99 -2.40
CA LEU A 46 -8.66 12.88 -2.89
C LEU A 46 -7.91 12.17 -1.76
N VAL A 47 -7.26 12.92 -0.85
CA VAL A 47 -6.55 12.33 0.29
C VAL A 47 -7.51 11.52 1.16
N GLU A 48 -8.67 12.08 1.50
CA GLU A 48 -9.71 11.38 2.27
C GLU A 48 -10.15 10.07 1.61
N HIS A 49 -10.39 10.10 0.29
CA HIS A 49 -10.76 8.91 -0.46
C HIS A 49 -9.65 7.84 -0.49
N LEU A 50 -8.40 8.26 -0.70
CA LEU A 50 -7.24 7.36 -0.73
C LEU A 50 -6.98 6.74 0.64
N GLU A 51 -7.13 7.50 1.72
CA GLU A 51 -7.04 6.99 3.08
C GLU A 51 -8.13 5.95 3.38
N ALA A 52 -9.38 6.24 3.00
CA ALA A 52 -10.48 5.29 3.16
C ALA A 52 -10.21 3.99 2.38
N SER A 53 -9.75 4.11 1.14
CA SER A 53 -9.41 2.97 0.28
C SER A 53 -8.26 2.13 0.85
N GLY A 54 -7.20 2.79 1.35
CA GLY A 54 -6.06 2.11 1.97
C GLY A 54 -6.40 1.37 3.26
N ARG A 55 -7.36 1.89 4.06
CA ARG A 55 -7.87 1.19 5.26
C ARG A 55 -8.69 -0.06 4.90
N CYS A 56 -9.50 0.02 3.85
CA CYS A 56 -10.32 -1.11 3.40
C CYS A 56 -9.49 -2.25 2.77
N ASP A 57 -8.37 -1.93 2.12
CA ASP A 57 -7.54 -2.93 1.45
C ASP A 57 -6.61 -3.68 2.43
N GLY A 58 -6.26 -3.05 3.55
CA GLY A 58 -5.50 -3.69 4.64
C GLY A 58 -6.23 -4.84 5.35
N ASN A 59 -7.55 -4.94 5.21
CA ASN A 59 -8.38 -5.99 5.84
C ASN A 59 -8.63 -7.20 4.90
N LYS A 60 -7.99 -7.26 3.73
CA LYS A 60 -8.15 -8.35 2.75
C LYS A 60 -6.98 -9.35 2.72
N PHE A 61 -5.99 -9.17 3.60
CA PHE A 61 -4.79 -10.01 3.67
C PHE A 61 -4.62 -10.65 5.05
N GLU A 62 -5.73 -11.09 5.67
CA GLU A 62 -5.74 -11.94 6.87
C GLU A 62 -6.25 -13.34 6.51
#